data_AF-A0A970DAC4-F1
#
_entry.id   AF-A0A970DAC4-F1
#
_cell.length_a   1.000
_cell.length_b   1.000
_cell.length_c   1.000
_cell.angle_alpha   90.00
_cell.angle_beta   90.00
_cell.angle_gamma   90.00
#
_symmetry.space_group_name_H-M   'P 1'
#
loop_
_entity.id
_entity.type
_entity.pdbx_description
1 polymer ?
#
loop_
_entity_poly.entity_id
_entity_poly.type
_entity_poly.pdbx_seq_one_letter_code
_entity_poly.pdbx_strand_id
1 'polypeptide(L)'
;DSGNNAITCSFIAFTAGGQGLLIAQSAAADSNFAFCRIRLRKEEGRDKLMINPFGVYGGRQLKYAAARVGLVQKGFAVMSEAHMSCAPTFRGGRQQFSLMIAPYQGTEPGDRLINDALVHTYPPYIKSSDDRVKMIAFTPWHNYEPLD
;
A
#
# COMPACT_ATOMS: atom_id res chain seq x y z
N ASP A 1 -12.95 -10.96 4.05
CA ASP A 1 -13.30 -10.10 2.92
C ASP A 1 -12.22 -9.07 2.60
N SER A 2 -12.11 -8.68 1.33
CA SER A 2 -11.13 -7.71 0.83
C SER A 2 -11.63 -6.27 0.90
N GLY A 3 -10.74 -5.36 1.26
CA GLY A 3 -10.98 -3.91 1.26
C GLY A 3 -9.82 -3.18 0.58
N ASN A 4 -10.06 -1.94 0.23
CA ASN A 4 -9.07 -1.05 -0.36
C ASN A 4 -9.21 0.33 0.28
N ASN A 5 -8.10 1.03 0.47
CA ASN A 5 -8.14 2.47 0.61
C ASN A 5 -8.43 3.07 -0.78
N ALA A 6 -9.60 3.66 -0.94
CA ALA A 6 -9.82 4.45 -2.15
C ALA A 6 -8.98 5.73 -2.02
N ILE A 7 -8.10 5.96 -2.99
CA ILE A 7 -7.24 7.15 -3.15
C ILE A 7 -6.02 7.16 -2.19
N THR A 8 -4.87 7.48 -2.77
CA THR A 8 -3.51 7.41 -2.20
C THR A 8 -3.39 8.15 -0.86
N CYS A 9 -3.53 7.41 0.23
CA CYS A 9 -3.00 7.80 1.52
C CYS A 9 -1.49 7.56 1.49
N SER A 10 -0.69 8.52 1.95
CA SER A 10 0.78 8.41 2.07
C SER A 10 1.23 7.18 2.87
N PHE A 11 0.44 6.83 3.89
CA PHE A 11 0.61 5.67 4.73
C PHE A 11 -0.76 5.12 5.16
N ILE A 12 -0.76 3.88 5.62
CA ILE A 12 -1.90 3.25 6.28
C ILE A 12 -1.43 2.65 7.61
N ALA A 13 -2.27 2.71 8.63
CA ALA A 13 -1.99 2.13 9.93
C ALA A 13 -3.11 1.17 10.34
N PHE A 14 -2.72 0.04 10.92
CA PHE A 14 -3.63 -0.95 11.49
C PHE A 14 -3.32 -1.10 12.96
N THR A 15 -4.35 -1.29 13.80
CA THR A 15 -4.18 -1.60 15.22
C THR A 15 -5.00 -2.84 15.60
N ALA A 16 -4.45 -3.66 16.48
CA ALA A 16 -5.11 -4.80 17.09
C ALA A 16 -4.52 -5.02 18.49
N GLY A 17 -5.37 -5.10 19.51
CA GLY A 17 -4.94 -5.44 20.87
C GLY A 17 -3.92 -4.48 21.50
N GLY A 18 -3.96 -3.19 21.16
CA GLY A 18 -3.02 -2.19 21.68
C GLY A 18 -1.64 -2.18 21.01
N GLN A 19 -1.48 -2.93 19.92
CA GLN A 19 -0.31 -2.89 19.05
C GLN A 19 -0.76 -2.50 17.65
N GLY A 20 0.10 -1.82 16.91
CA GLY A 20 -0.20 -1.42 15.56
C GLY A 20 0.97 -1.56 14.61
N LEU A 21 0.65 -1.47 13.33
CA LEU A 21 1.58 -1.53 12.22
C LEU A 21 1.25 -0.40 11.26
N LEU A 22 2.21 0.50 11.04
CA LEU A 22 2.16 1.51 10.00
C LEU A 22 2.94 1.04 8.79
N ILE A 23 2.38 1.25 7.62
CA ILE A 23 3.00 0.94 6.33
C ILE A 23 2.90 2.18 5.44
N ALA A 24 4.02 2.64 4.92
CA ALA A 24 4.07 3.76 3.98
C ALA A 24 4.83 3.36 2.71
N GLN A 25 4.44 3.92 1.56
CA GLN A 25 5.14 3.73 0.30
C GLN A 25 5.69 5.07 -0.19
N SER A 26 6.91 5.04 -0.72
CA SER A 26 7.50 6.24 -1.33
C SER A 26 6.87 6.55 -2.69
N ALA A 27 6.45 7.81 -2.88
CA ALA A 27 6.00 8.33 -4.17
C ALA A 27 7.15 8.55 -5.17
N ALA A 28 8.41 8.43 -4.72
CA ALA A 28 9.59 8.52 -5.58
C ALA A 28 9.85 7.23 -6.39
N ALA A 29 9.14 6.13 -6.08
CA ALA A 29 9.21 4.85 -6.77
C ALA A 29 7.87 4.51 -7.45
N ASP A 30 7.74 3.32 -8.05
CA ASP A 30 6.47 2.88 -8.63
C ASP A 30 5.41 2.74 -7.52
N SER A 31 4.33 3.52 -7.64
CA SER A 31 3.25 3.59 -6.66
C SER A 31 1.91 3.20 -7.28
N ASN A 32 0.97 2.78 -6.43
CA ASN A 32 -0.37 2.39 -6.84
C ASN A 32 -1.40 3.41 -6.33
N PHE A 33 -2.38 3.77 -7.15
CA PHE A 33 -3.55 4.59 -6.77
C PHE A 33 -4.34 4.00 -5.59
N ALA A 34 -4.24 2.68 -5.39
CA ALA A 34 -4.88 1.89 -4.35
C ALA A 34 -3.79 1.22 -3.47
N PHE A 35 -3.08 2.03 -2.68
CA PHE A 35 -1.94 1.60 -1.89
C PHE A 35 -2.33 0.68 -0.73
N CYS A 36 -1.77 -0.53 -0.66
CA CYS A 36 -1.93 -1.41 0.51
C CYS A 36 -3.36 -1.97 0.66
N ARG A 37 -3.73 -2.86 -0.26
CA ARG A 37 -5.00 -3.60 -0.16
C ARG A 37 -5.00 -4.51 1.04
N ILE A 38 -6.17 -4.71 1.62
CA ILE A 38 -6.34 -5.52 2.82
C ILE A 38 -7.33 -6.65 2.61
N ARG A 39 -7.17 -7.70 3.41
CA ARG A 39 -8.15 -8.77 3.54
C ARG A 39 -8.28 -9.18 4.99
N LEU A 40 -9.45 -8.97 5.55
CA LEU A 40 -9.80 -9.33 6.91
C LEU A 40 -10.60 -10.63 6.90
N ARG A 41 -10.16 -11.69 7.60
CA ARG A 41 -10.91 -12.94 7.73
C ARG A 41 -11.05 -13.33 9.19
N LYS A 42 -12.10 -14.08 9.49
CA LYS A 42 -12.22 -14.78 10.76
C LYS A 42 -11.76 -16.22 10.55
N GLU A 43 -10.65 -16.60 11.16
CA GLU A 43 -10.09 -17.96 11.11
C GLU A 43 -9.89 -18.42 12.56
N GLU A 44 -10.39 -19.61 12.92
CA GLU A 44 -10.20 -20.20 14.27
C GLU A 44 -10.62 -19.30 15.44
N GLY A 45 -11.67 -18.50 15.25
CA GLY A 45 -12.16 -17.56 16.26
C GLY A 45 -11.34 -16.27 16.40
N ARG A 46 -10.28 -16.09 15.60
CA ARG A 46 -9.44 -14.88 15.58
C ARG A 46 -9.63 -14.09 14.29
N ASP A 47 -9.44 -12.78 14.40
CA ASP A 47 -9.41 -11.90 13.24
C ASP A 47 -8.00 -11.90 12.64
N LYS A 48 -7.91 -12.26 11.36
CA LYS A 48 -6.68 -12.32 10.57
C LYS A 48 -6.71 -11.23 9.51
N LEU A 49 -5.79 -10.28 9.66
CA LEU A 49 -5.56 -9.21 8.69
C LEU A 49 -4.40 -9.60 7.76
N MET A 50 -4.68 -9.70 6.47
CA MET A 50 -3.68 -9.85 5.43
C MET A 50 -3.52 -8.52 4.70
N ILE A 51 -2.27 -8.14 4.44
CA ILE A 51 -1.92 -6.86 3.86
C ILE A 51 -1.10 -7.09 2.58
N ASN A 52 -1.44 -6.40 1.50
CA ASN A 52 -0.73 -6.49 0.22
C ASN A 52 -0.42 -5.08 -0.33
N PRO A 53 0.83 -4.59 -0.14
CA PRO A 53 1.25 -3.28 -0.64
C PRO A 53 1.43 -3.23 -2.17
N PHE A 54 1.58 -4.37 -2.86
CA PHE A 54 1.98 -4.39 -4.28
C PHE A 54 0.92 -4.96 -5.24
N GLY A 55 -0.14 -5.57 -4.72
CA GLY A 55 -1.04 -6.37 -5.55
C GLY A 55 -2.51 -6.25 -5.19
N VAL A 56 -3.29 -7.12 -5.82
CA VAL A 56 -4.75 -7.14 -5.72
C VAL A 56 -5.22 -8.39 -4.99
N TYR A 57 -6.23 -8.23 -4.13
CA TYR A 57 -6.97 -9.36 -3.59
C TYR A 57 -8.22 -9.59 -4.45
N GLY A 58 -8.26 -10.69 -5.20
CA GLY A 58 -9.50 -11.16 -5.84
C GLY A 58 -10.49 -11.75 -4.84
N GLY A 59 -11.76 -11.88 -5.23
CA GLY A 59 -12.79 -12.58 -4.45
C GLY A 59 -13.74 -11.70 -3.63
N ARG A 60 -14.19 -12.20 -2.47
CA ARG A 60 -15.27 -11.61 -1.66
C ARG A 60 -14.84 -10.26 -1.05
N GLN A 61 -15.59 -9.20 -1.36
CA GLN A 61 -15.38 -7.83 -0.84
C GLN A 61 -15.97 -7.63 0.55
N LEU A 62 -15.39 -6.69 1.31
CA LEU A 62 -15.81 -6.36 2.68
C LEU A 62 -17.23 -5.85 2.66
N LYS A 63 -18.09 -6.50 3.45
CA LYS A 63 -19.50 -6.11 3.57
C LYS A 63 -19.59 -4.90 4.49
N TYR A 64 -19.84 -3.73 3.92
CA TYR A 64 -20.15 -2.51 4.68
C TYR A 64 -21.65 -2.43 4.98
N ALA A 65 -22.02 -1.83 6.11
CA ALA A 65 -23.43 -1.69 6.51
C ALA A 65 -24.28 -0.92 5.48
N ALA A 66 -23.66 -0.02 4.72
CA ALA A 66 -24.29 0.75 3.63
C ALA A 66 -24.60 -0.10 2.37
N ALA A 67 -24.14 -1.35 2.27
CA ALA A 67 -24.39 -2.22 1.13
C ALA A 67 -25.83 -2.76 1.04
N ARG A 68 -26.71 -2.34 1.95
CA ARG A 68 -28.10 -2.85 2.04
C ARG A 68 -29.00 -2.41 0.87
N VAL A 69 -28.60 -1.38 0.12
CA VAL A 69 -29.33 -0.85 -1.04
C VAL A 69 -28.65 -1.33 -2.32
N GLY A 70 -29.07 -2.51 -2.81
CA GLY A 70 -28.35 -3.32 -3.82
C GLY A 70 -28.13 -2.73 -5.22
N LEU A 71 -28.44 -1.45 -5.46
CA LEU A 71 -28.17 -0.74 -6.70
C LEU A 71 -26.67 -0.39 -6.86
N VAL A 72 -26.04 0.09 -5.79
CA VAL A 72 -24.61 0.45 -5.78
C VAL A 72 -23.74 -0.80 -5.94
N GLN A 73 -24.15 -1.91 -5.34
CA GLN A 73 -23.42 -3.18 -5.35
C GLN A 73 -23.41 -3.83 -6.74
N LYS A 74 -24.50 -3.70 -7.52
CA LYS A 74 -24.57 -4.16 -8.91
C LYS A 74 -23.73 -3.29 -9.86
N GLY A 75 -23.71 -1.97 -9.65
CA GLY A 75 -22.84 -1.06 -10.42
C GLY A 75 -21.35 -1.26 -10.13
N PHE A 76 -20.98 -1.45 -8.86
CA PHE A 76 -19.60 -1.74 -8.46
C PHE A 76 -19.09 -3.06 -9.02
N ALA A 77 -19.89 -4.13 -9.00
CA ALA A 77 -19.46 -5.43 -9.52
C ALA A 77 -19.10 -5.42 -11.02
N VAL A 78 -19.73 -4.53 -11.79
CA VAL A 78 -19.51 -4.39 -13.24
C VAL A 78 -18.38 -3.41 -13.57
N MET A 79 -18.18 -2.36 -12.76
CA MET A 79 -17.19 -1.30 -13.02
C MET A 79 -15.86 -1.46 -12.28
N SER A 80 -15.78 -2.34 -11.27
CA SER A 80 -14.56 -2.50 -10.46
C SER A 80 -13.59 -3.48 -11.11
N GLU A 81 -12.58 -2.96 -11.82
CA GLU A 81 -11.37 -3.71 -12.21
C GLU A 81 -10.67 -4.37 -11.00
N ALA A 82 -10.94 -3.90 -9.78
CA ALA A 82 -10.45 -4.53 -8.56
C ALA A 82 -11.00 -5.95 -8.29
N HIS A 83 -11.98 -6.43 -9.07
CA HIS A 83 -12.50 -7.80 -9.01
C HIS A 83 -11.69 -8.79 -9.85
N MET A 84 -10.99 -8.31 -10.87
CA MET A 84 -10.18 -9.17 -11.72
C MET A 84 -8.83 -9.32 -11.05
N SER A 85 -8.54 -10.54 -10.57
CA SER A 85 -7.18 -10.89 -10.24
C SER A 85 -6.39 -10.75 -11.53
N CYS A 86 -5.54 -9.74 -11.64
CA CYS A 86 -4.53 -9.71 -12.67
C CYS A 86 -3.65 -10.92 -12.37
N ALA A 87 -3.92 -12.06 -13.02
CA ALA A 87 -2.99 -13.17 -13.04
C ALA A 87 -1.62 -12.56 -13.37
N PRO A 88 -0.55 -12.88 -12.62
CA PRO A 88 0.74 -12.23 -12.79
C PRO A 88 1.21 -12.47 -14.22
N THR A 89 0.95 -11.52 -15.11
CA THR A 89 1.50 -11.51 -16.45
C THR A 89 2.88 -10.93 -16.29
N PHE A 90 3.89 -11.79 -16.45
CA PHE A 90 5.27 -11.34 -16.48
C PHE A 90 5.44 -10.39 -17.67
N ARG A 91 5.49 -9.08 -17.40
CA ARG A 91 5.65 -8.04 -18.42
C ARG A 91 7.12 -7.84 -18.83
N GLY A 92 8.07 -8.60 -18.27
CA GLY A 92 9.50 -8.39 -18.52
C GLY A 92 10.07 -7.07 -17.98
N GLY A 93 9.26 -6.28 -17.26
CA GLY A 93 9.67 -5.01 -16.64
C GLY A 93 10.17 -5.20 -15.22
N ARG A 94 11.05 -4.30 -14.77
CA ARG A 94 11.42 -4.17 -13.34
C ARG A 94 10.51 -3.13 -12.71
N GLN A 95 9.94 -3.47 -11.57
CA GLN A 95 9.18 -2.55 -10.73
C GLN A 95 10.06 -2.16 -9.54
N GLN A 96 10.23 -0.86 -9.29
CA GLN A 96 10.95 -0.35 -8.14
C GLN A 96 9.95 0.12 -7.10
N PHE A 97 10.12 -0.29 -5.85
CA PHE A 97 9.28 0.17 -4.75
C PHE A 97 10.14 0.48 -3.54
N SER A 98 9.64 1.38 -2.68
CA SER A 98 10.20 1.63 -1.37
C SER A 98 9.07 1.58 -0.35
N LEU A 99 9.27 0.80 0.71
CA LEU A 99 8.28 0.51 1.71
C LEU A 99 8.87 0.75 3.11
N MET A 100 8.20 1.58 3.89
CA MET A 100 8.44 1.71 5.32
C MET A 100 7.44 0.82 6.05
N ILE A 101 7.95 -0.04 6.94
CA ILE A 101 7.15 -0.86 7.85
C ILE A 101 7.57 -0.51 9.27
N ALA A 102 6.63 -0.02 10.07
CA ALA A 102 6.93 0.49 11.41
C ALA A 102 5.86 0.02 12.42
N PRO A 103 6.21 -0.91 13.34
CA PRO A 103 5.33 -1.27 14.43
C PRO A 103 5.23 -0.11 15.44
N TYR A 104 4.07 0.05 16.07
CA TYR A 104 3.82 1.02 17.12
C TYR A 104 2.96 0.45 18.24
N GLN A 105 2.93 1.11 19.39
CA GLN A 105 2.08 0.76 20.52
C GLN A 105 0.90 1.74 20.62
N GLY A 106 -0.23 1.25 21.10
CA GLY A 106 -1.47 2.02 21.22
C GLY A 106 -2.44 1.78 20.07
N THR A 107 -3.52 2.56 20.10
CA THR A 107 -4.60 2.50 19.11
C THR A 107 -4.34 3.37 17.88
N GLU A 108 -3.34 4.25 17.94
CA GLU A 108 -2.97 5.18 16.88
C GLU A 108 -1.45 5.39 16.82
N PRO A 109 -0.88 5.65 15.63
CA PRO A 109 0.52 6.01 15.51
C PRO A 109 0.76 7.41 16.11
N GLY A 110 1.84 7.58 16.86
CA GLY A 110 2.21 8.90 17.38
C GLY A 110 2.72 9.85 16.30
N ASP A 111 2.68 11.16 16.57
CA ASP A 111 3.03 12.23 15.61
C ASP A 111 4.41 12.05 14.96
N ARG A 112 5.40 11.61 15.74
CA ARG A 112 6.74 11.35 15.20
C ARG A 112 6.73 10.29 14.11
N LEU A 113 5.99 9.19 14.34
CA LEU A 113 5.91 8.10 13.39
C LEU A 113 5.11 8.50 12.15
N ILE A 114 4.07 9.32 12.32
CA ILE A 114 3.33 9.93 11.21
C ILE A 114 4.26 10.80 10.37
N ASN A 115 5.07 11.64 10.99
CA ASN A 115 6.03 12.49 10.29
C ASN A 115 7.10 11.69 9.55
N ASP A 116 7.66 10.64 10.17
CA ASP A 116 8.61 9.74 9.52
C ASP A 116 7.99 9.06 8.28
N ALA A 117 6.72 8.65 8.39
CA ALA A 117 5.97 8.09 7.28
C ALA A 117 5.75 9.10 6.14
N LEU A 118 5.37 10.34 6.47
CA LEU A 118 5.19 11.41 5.48
C LEU A 118 6.50 11.76 4.77
N VAL A 119 7.61 11.86 5.50
CA VAL A 119 8.94 12.10 4.93
C VAL A 119 9.38 10.94 4.04
N HIS A 120 9.06 9.70 4.42
CA HIS A 120 9.33 8.55 3.56
C HIS A 120 8.49 8.56 2.27
N THR A 121 7.20 8.91 2.38
CA THR A 121 6.30 9.01 1.22
C THR A 121 6.74 10.10 0.27
N TYR A 122 7.00 11.30 0.79
CA TYR A 122 7.39 12.48 0.03
C TYR A 122 8.78 12.94 0.49
N PRO A 123 9.84 12.24 0.04
CA PRO A 123 11.19 12.61 0.42
C PRO A 123 11.48 14.04 -0.02
N PRO A 124 12.03 14.89 0.86
CA PRO A 124 12.37 16.25 0.50
C PRO A 124 13.44 16.25 -0.60
N TYR A 125 13.35 17.21 -1.51
CA TYR A 125 14.42 17.45 -2.46
C TYR A 125 15.59 18.13 -1.73
N ILE A 126 16.71 17.42 -1.59
CA ILE A 126 17.91 17.95 -0.95
C ILE A 126 18.84 18.50 -2.04
N LYS A 127 19.03 19.82 -2.04
CA LYS A 127 20.08 20.46 -2.83
C LYS A 127 21.33 20.58 -1.96
N SER A 128 22.37 19.83 -2.30
CA SER A 128 23.66 19.84 -1.60
C SER A 128 24.79 20.18 -2.57
N SER A 129 25.78 20.94 -2.10
CA SER A 129 27.06 21.14 -2.79
C SER A 129 28.11 20.08 -2.40
N ASP A 130 27.74 19.16 -1.49
CA ASP A 130 28.56 18.04 -1.07
C ASP A 130 28.25 16.81 -1.94
N ASP A 131 29.24 16.35 -2.70
CA ASP A 131 29.15 15.24 -3.65
C ASP A 131 28.82 13.89 -2.98
N ARG A 132 28.94 13.80 -1.65
CA ARG A 132 28.55 12.62 -0.86
C ARG A 132 27.04 12.53 -0.68
N VAL A 133 26.32 13.65 -0.80
CA VAL A 133 24.86 13.69 -0.72
C VAL A 133 24.29 13.44 -2.10
N LYS A 134 23.88 12.20 -2.36
CA LYS A 134 23.26 11.80 -3.62
C LYS A 134 21.80 11.44 -3.37
N MET A 135 20.93 11.81 -4.31
CA MET A 135 19.59 11.25 -4.35
C MET A 135 19.68 9.74 -4.57
N ILE A 136 18.78 8.97 -3.96
CA ILE A 136 18.62 7.55 -4.29
C ILE A 136 18.32 7.48 -5.78
N ALA A 137 19.23 6.88 -6.54
CA ALA A 137 19.07 6.71 -7.97
C ALA A 137 18.02 5.63 -8.22
N PHE A 138 16.78 6.04 -8.47
CA PHE A 138 15.81 5.18 -9.13
C PHE A 138 16.29 5.01 -10.57
N THR A 139 16.45 3.76 -11.01
CA THR A 139 17.00 3.48 -12.34
C THR A 139 15.99 3.95 -13.36
N PRO A 140 16.37 4.79 -14.34
CA PRO A 140 15.47 5.11 -15.44
C PRO A 140 15.01 3.82 -16.12
N TRP A 141 13.76 3.78 -16.59
CA TRP A 141 13.13 2.62 -17.21
C TRP A 141 13.88 2.07 -18.43
N HIS A 142 14.79 2.86 -18.99
CA HIS A 142 15.61 2.55 -20.15
C HIS A 142 17.05 2.36 -19.64
N ASN A 143 17.66 1.19 -19.89
CA ASN A 143 19.05 0.82 -19.58
C ASN A 143 19.33 0.23 -18.17
N TYR A 144 18.64 -0.86 -17.80
CA TYR A 144 19.09 -1.69 -16.69
C TYR A 144 20.13 -2.72 -17.17
N GLU A 145 21.36 -2.63 -16.67
CA GLU A 145 22.35 -3.72 -16.71
C GLU A 145 22.34 -4.42 -15.34
N PRO A 146 22.21 -5.76 -15.27
CA PRO A 146 22.32 -6.48 -14.02
C PRO A 146 23.72 -6.28 -13.42
N LEU A 147 23.78 -5.99 -12.12
CA LEU A 147 25.02 -6.14 -11.37
C LEU A 147 25.28 -7.64 -11.24
N ASP A 148 26.38 -8.09 -11.84
CA ASP A 148 26.95 -9.44 -11.66
C ASP A 148 27.31 -9.71 -10.18
#